data_AF-A0A2V8S3G6-F1
#
_entry.id   AF-A0A2V8S3G6-F1
#
_cell.length_a   1.000
_cell.length_b   1.000
_cell.length_c   1.000
_cell.angle_alpha   90.00
_cell.angle_beta   90.00
_cell.angle_gamma   90.00
#
_symmetry.space_group_name_H-M   'P 1'
#
loop_
_entity.id
_entity.type
_entity.pdbx_description
1 polymer ?
#
loop_
_entity_poly.entity_id
_entity_poly.type
_entity_poly.pdbx_seq_one_letter_code
_entity_poly.pdbx_strand_id
1 'polypeptide(L)'
;MNRKLISLVVCALLLAPMGVAAQTPAPAPRPTIQVQPEIAIAPEVRVAAPSFQFELPDIHIDLPEINIPPMPPIYVEAPDIQINGGDFWFDDSEQIEREELKQTYPLASGAHVELTNIDGPVRIEPVDSGQAEVRILSYSASANPRRLTVESTGNTLTLRGPDTNTRAWNDTSHSVSLKLPRRSELTINGARDSVHIGDFDGPVRLNGVSGSVGIAQAASSVDVSRVSGTVIANIARLGGAGVRVQDVSGTVSLRFMEDLNADLQTTNIKGKVYVEVPNVSVEGAMKNADFTAKVGTGGAPVRISDVTGTVRLARGRNITELLDDLKTGTRSVTRMQTARDLAMHVSQPQVRAALVELLQTDQSSTIAMTVAHALAPYANESEVRAAFVKTVDASRNDATRATVLRALARNYAGDRSVRDMLLRVLASDKSNLMRQTAAAALAREVDDADVMRALMEALRNDTNDLVRLRAVGALAKKSDNESVYTLLVETAKNDRKKSVRARALDGLSARLRDRADLRPLFIGYLDDDSISMQFHALKGLVELNDPALKQRLVDKSRDLILGEGHRYWNDGLVLETLMLLRKLDPQESDHMLEQLSADRERIHRF
;
A
#
# COMPACT_ATOMS: atom_id res chain seq x y z
N MET A 1 37.07 53.60 -1.18
CA MET A 1 36.64 54.75 -2.02
C MET A 1 35.14 54.94 -1.81
N ASN A 2 34.54 56.15 -1.76
CA ASN A 2 34.52 57.26 -2.72
C ASN A 2 33.90 56.89 -4.09
N ARG A 3 32.96 57.65 -4.69
CA ARG A 3 32.01 58.67 -4.18
C ARG A 3 31.09 59.14 -5.34
N LYS A 4 29.78 59.28 -5.12
CA LYS A 4 28.83 60.30 -5.68
C LYS A 4 27.41 59.96 -5.18
N LEU A 5 26.62 60.78 -4.45
CA LEU A 5 26.30 62.24 -4.50
C LEU A 5 25.34 62.56 -5.69
N ILE A 6 24.26 63.36 -5.57
CA ILE A 6 23.91 64.36 -4.52
C ILE A 6 22.40 64.78 -4.49
N SER A 7 21.95 65.43 -3.39
CA SER A 7 20.84 66.43 -3.28
C SER A 7 19.34 66.05 -3.38
N LEU A 8 18.37 66.80 -2.77
CA LEU A 8 18.37 67.66 -1.54
C LEU A 8 16.93 68.11 -1.11
N VAL A 9 16.64 68.12 0.21
CA VAL A 9 15.96 69.20 1.01
C VAL A 9 14.45 69.58 0.83
N VAL A 10 13.95 70.30 1.87
CA VAL A 10 12.59 70.85 2.15
C VAL A 10 11.57 69.79 2.65
N CYS A 11 11.01 69.76 3.87
CA CYS A 11 10.90 70.64 5.06
C CYS A 11 9.59 71.46 5.24
N ALA A 12 9.02 71.35 6.45
CA ALA A 12 8.13 72.29 7.17
C ALA A 12 6.58 72.19 7.02
N LEU A 13 5.94 72.68 8.11
CA LEU A 13 4.51 72.98 8.39
C LEU A 13 3.52 71.79 8.36
N LEU A 14 2.87 71.42 9.48
CA LEU A 14 1.92 72.14 10.36
C LEU A 14 0.51 72.27 9.76
N LEU A 15 -0.44 71.49 10.29
CA LEU A 15 -1.62 72.01 11.00
C LEU A 15 -2.41 70.88 11.71
N ALA A 16 -2.80 71.15 12.95
CA ALA A 16 -3.85 70.46 13.72
C ALA A 16 -4.94 71.56 14.00
N PRO A 17 -5.83 71.52 15.04
CA PRO A 17 -6.12 70.48 16.04
C PRO A 17 -7.65 70.36 16.39
N MET A 18 -7.94 69.77 17.56
CA MET A 18 -9.11 69.94 18.46
C MET A 18 -10.34 69.03 18.25
N GLY A 19 -11.09 68.63 19.30
CA GLY A 19 -10.96 68.84 20.77
C GLY A 19 -10.90 67.50 21.55
N VAL A 20 -10.38 67.39 22.79
CA VAL A 20 -10.67 68.15 24.04
C VAL A 20 -12.10 67.84 24.54
N ALA A 21 -12.36 67.44 25.80
CA ALA A 21 -11.72 67.78 27.08
C ALA A 21 -11.27 66.54 27.90
N ALA A 22 -10.06 66.51 28.48
CA ALA A 22 -9.59 67.12 29.75
C ALA A 22 -9.83 66.20 30.96
N GLN A 23 -8.82 65.63 31.65
CA GLN A 23 -7.64 66.20 32.34
C GLN A 23 -7.95 66.96 33.63
N THR A 24 -7.32 66.51 34.72
CA THR A 24 -6.66 67.36 35.73
C THR A 24 -5.30 66.74 36.12
N PRO A 25 -4.28 67.53 36.51
CA PRO A 25 -2.85 67.10 36.60
C PRO A 25 -2.45 66.77 38.07
N ALA A 26 -1.32 66.13 38.44
CA ALA A 26 0.11 66.17 38.01
C ALA A 26 0.86 67.49 38.35
N PRO A 27 2.21 67.54 38.51
CA PRO A 27 3.22 66.48 38.57
C PRO A 27 3.51 66.10 40.07
N ALA A 28 4.69 66.03 40.74
CA ALA A 28 6.11 66.28 40.45
C ALA A 28 7.07 65.53 41.44
N PRO A 29 8.39 65.40 41.17
CA PRO A 29 9.25 64.38 41.84
C PRO A 29 10.54 64.92 42.54
N ARG A 30 11.40 63.99 43.01
CA ARG A 30 12.85 64.20 43.24
C ARG A 30 13.67 63.04 42.59
N PRO A 31 14.95 63.28 42.20
CA PRO A 31 15.73 62.42 41.29
C PRO A 31 16.28 61.14 41.95
N THR A 32 16.49 59.98 41.31
CA THR A 32 17.03 59.56 39.97
C THR A 32 18.50 59.15 40.01
N ILE A 33 18.76 57.86 39.76
CA ILE A 33 19.97 57.31 39.12
C ILE A 33 19.48 56.28 38.08
N GLN A 34 20.14 56.19 36.92
CA GLN A 34 19.80 55.23 35.85
C GLN A 34 20.88 54.14 35.71
N VAL A 35 20.46 52.91 35.41
CA VAL A 35 21.20 51.92 34.60
C VAL A 35 20.18 51.19 33.71
N GLN A 36 20.61 50.70 32.55
CA GLN A 36 19.77 49.98 31.58
C GLN A 36 19.56 48.50 31.99
N PRO A 37 18.51 47.81 31.50
CA PRO A 37 18.23 46.43 31.85
C PRO A 37 19.04 45.41 31.04
N GLU A 38 19.52 44.38 31.71
CA GLU A 38 20.04 43.14 31.13
C GLU A 38 19.16 41.98 31.62
N ILE A 39 18.78 41.04 30.74
CA ILE A 39 17.77 40.00 31.06
C ILE A 39 18.47 38.69 31.45
N ALA A 40 18.24 38.25 32.68
CA ALA A 40 18.66 36.96 33.23
C ALA A 40 17.46 36.16 33.77
N ILE A 41 17.66 34.87 34.07
CA ILE A 41 16.61 33.84 34.20
C ILE A 41 16.41 33.36 35.66
N ALA A 42 15.25 32.77 35.95
CA ALA A 42 14.87 31.96 37.14
C ALA A 42 14.31 32.74 38.36
N PRO A 43 13.65 32.08 39.35
CA PRO A 43 13.34 30.65 39.49
C PRO A 43 11.84 30.31 39.79
N GLU A 44 11.51 29.02 39.95
CA GLU A 44 10.22 28.52 40.44
C GLU A 44 10.03 28.73 41.96
N VAL A 45 8.78 28.73 42.43
CA VAL A 45 8.40 28.62 43.86
C VAL A 45 7.22 27.66 44.02
N ARG A 46 7.28 26.74 44.99
CA ARG A 46 6.17 25.84 45.39
C ARG A 46 5.51 26.31 46.69
N VAL A 47 4.22 26.02 46.86
CA VAL A 47 3.45 26.22 48.10
C VAL A 47 2.63 24.95 48.38
N ALA A 48 2.45 24.60 49.66
CA ALA A 48 1.66 23.46 50.12
C ALA A 48 0.48 23.92 51.01
N ALA A 49 -0.53 23.06 51.17
CA ALA A 49 -1.72 23.32 51.99
C ALA A 49 -2.03 22.15 52.95
N PRO A 50 -2.60 22.39 54.14
CA PRO A 50 -2.75 21.38 55.19
C PRO A 50 -4.06 20.56 55.11
N SER A 51 -4.10 19.47 55.86
CA SER A 51 -5.23 18.54 55.99
C SER A 51 -6.10 18.81 57.24
N PHE A 52 -7.35 18.36 57.19
CA PHE A 52 -8.27 18.26 58.33
C PHE A 52 -8.93 16.86 58.35
N GLN A 53 -9.28 16.37 59.54
CA GLN A 53 -9.97 15.09 59.75
C GLN A 53 -11.33 15.31 60.44
N PHE A 54 -12.25 14.37 60.21
CA PHE A 54 -13.44 14.15 61.04
C PHE A 54 -13.54 12.65 61.34
N GLU A 55 -13.90 12.30 62.58
CA GLU A 55 -14.12 10.92 63.01
C GLU A 55 -15.62 10.61 63.09
N LEU A 56 -16.00 9.38 62.77
CA LEU A 56 -17.30 8.76 63.09
C LEU A 56 -17.03 7.33 63.57
N PRO A 57 -17.83 6.81 64.53
CA PRO A 57 -17.49 5.60 65.28
C PRO A 57 -17.70 4.30 64.49
N ASP A 58 -16.89 3.29 64.82
CA ASP A 58 -16.84 1.99 64.14
C ASP A 58 -18.12 1.16 64.29
N ILE A 59 -18.46 0.44 63.21
CA ILE A 59 -19.34 -0.73 63.23
C ILE A 59 -18.53 -1.91 62.70
N HIS A 60 -18.18 -2.85 63.58
CA HIS A 60 -17.54 -4.11 63.17
C HIS A 60 -18.56 -5.06 62.53
N ILE A 61 -18.21 -5.60 61.36
CA ILE A 61 -18.81 -6.80 60.78
C ILE A 61 -17.64 -7.66 60.28
N ASP A 62 -17.38 -8.78 60.96
CA ASP A 62 -16.33 -9.72 60.55
C ASP A 62 -16.71 -10.45 59.26
N LEU A 63 -15.88 -10.28 58.23
CA LEU A 63 -15.81 -11.14 57.06
C LEU A 63 -14.34 -11.47 56.77
N PRO A 64 -13.99 -12.73 56.47
CA PRO A 64 -12.60 -13.14 56.32
C PRO A 64 -11.93 -12.50 55.11
N GLU A 65 -10.70 -12.02 55.28
CA GLU A 65 -9.94 -11.33 54.23
C GLU A 65 -9.64 -12.23 53.03
N ILE A 66 -10.04 -11.80 51.83
CA ILE A 66 -9.43 -12.23 50.57
C ILE A 66 -8.76 -11.00 49.97
N ASN A 67 -7.45 -10.87 50.18
CA ASN A 67 -6.65 -9.76 49.68
C ASN A 67 -6.40 -9.90 48.17
N ILE A 68 -7.34 -9.38 47.37
CA ILE A 68 -7.12 -9.08 45.96
C ILE A 68 -6.61 -7.63 45.89
N PRO A 69 -5.33 -7.38 45.58
CA PRO A 69 -4.84 -6.02 45.44
C PRO A 69 -5.57 -5.32 44.28
N PRO A 70 -5.93 -4.02 44.40
CA PRO A 70 -6.61 -3.30 43.34
C PRO A 70 -5.73 -3.30 42.09
N MET A 71 -6.25 -3.88 41.00
CA MET A 71 -5.52 -3.99 39.74
C MET A 71 -5.18 -2.57 39.26
N PRO A 72 -3.90 -2.23 39.05
CA PRO A 72 -3.54 -0.92 38.53
C PRO A 72 -4.18 -0.75 37.14
N PRO A 73 -4.61 0.46 36.75
CA PRO A 73 -5.23 0.68 35.45
C PRO A 73 -4.26 0.25 34.36
N ILE A 74 -4.57 -0.87 33.69
CA ILE A 74 -3.72 -1.43 32.65
C ILE A 74 -3.81 -0.49 31.44
N TYR A 75 -2.80 0.39 31.33
CA TYR A 75 -2.51 1.10 30.10
C TYR A 75 -2.09 0.06 29.06
N VAL A 76 -3.07 -0.48 28.35
CA VAL A 76 -2.84 -1.26 27.14
C VAL A 76 -2.34 -0.29 26.07
N GLU A 77 -1.03 -0.05 26.09
CA GLU A 77 -0.29 0.21 24.86
C GLU A 77 -0.52 -1.00 23.96
N ALA A 78 -1.55 -0.89 23.11
CA ALA A 78 -1.74 -1.82 22.02
C ALA A 78 -0.46 -1.72 21.17
N PRO A 79 0.32 -2.80 21.02
CA PRO A 79 1.51 -2.75 20.18
C PRO A 79 1.08 -2.31 18.79
N ASP A 80 1.85 -1.42 18.16
CA ASP A 80 1.50 -0.86 16.86
C ASP A 80 1.13 -1.97 15.89
N ILE A 81 -0.17 -2.07 15.57
CA ILE A 81 -0.65 -3.02 14.58
C ILE A 81 -0.23 -2.46 13.22
N GLN A 82 1.00 -2.80 12.86
CA GLN A 82 1.55 -2.78 11.51
C GLN A 82 0.78 -3.78 10.65
N ILE A 83 -0.49 -3.43 10.37
CA ILE A 83 -0.97 -3.57 9.01
C ILE A 83 -0.02 -2.69 8.19
N ASN A 84 0.65 -3.26 7.19
CA ASN A 84 1.41 -2.50 6.21
C ASN A 84 0.44 -1.63 5.38
N GLY A 85 0.06 -0.49 5.98
CA GLY A 85 -0.96 0.42 5.49
C GLY A 85 -0.41 1.25 4.35
N GLY A 86 -0.38 0.66 3.16
CA GLY A 86 0.45 1.12 2.08
C GLY A 86 1.78 0.37 2.11
N ASP A 87 1.76 -0.85 1.55
CA ASP A 87 2.93 -1.38 0.85
C ASP A 87 3.30 -0.37 -0.24
N PHE A 88 4.23 0.54 0.08
CA PHE A 88 4.76 1.54 -0.83
C PHE A 88 5.78 0.91 -1.80
N TRP A 89 5.33 -0.13 -2.51
CA TRP A 89 5.98 -0.54 -3.73
C TRP A 89 5.92 0.61 -4.73
N PHE A 90 7.02 1.35 -4.79
CA PHE A 90 7.50 1.86 -6.06
C PHE A 90 7.83 0.64 -6.92
N ASP A 91 6.78 0.10 -7.57
CA ASP A 91 6.96 -0.91 -8.59
C ASP A 91 7.62 -0.23 -9.80
N ASP A 92 8.95 -0.29 -9.80
CA ASP A 92 9.83 0.26 -10.82
C ASP A 92 10.03 -0.71 -11.99
N SER A 93 9.27 -1.82 -12.05
CA SER A 93 9.18 -2.63 -13.26
C SER A 93 8.59 -1.84 -14.43
N GLU A 94 9.04 -2.21 -15.63
CA GLU A 94 8.65 -1.54 -16.86
C GLU A 94 7.33 -2.10 -17.41
N GLN A 95 6.61 -1.28 -18.17
CA GLN A 95 5.54 -1.72 -19.07
C GLN A 95 4.53 -2.72 -18.47
N ILE A 96 4.00 -2.44 -17.28
CA ILE A 96 2.91 -3.24 -16.69
C ILE A 96 1.68 -3.23 -17.62
N GLU A 97 1.54 -4.27 -18.43
CA GLU A 97 0.36 -4.54 -19.23
C GLU A 97 -0.76 -4.94 -18.27
N ARG A 98 -1.86 -4.18 -18.31
CA ARG A 98 -3.07 -4.46 -17.52
C ARG A 98 -4.18 -4.98 -18.41
N GLU A 99 -4.39 -6.28 -18.34
CA GLU A 99 -5.59 -6.97 -18.79
C GLU A 99 -6.66 -6.90 -17.69
N GLU A 100 -7.92 -6.69 -18.09
CA GLU A 100 -9.07 -6.72 -17.18
C GLU A 100 -10.10 -7.71 -17.70
N LEU A 101 -10.26 -8.82 -16.98
CA LEU A 101 -11.41 -9.71 -17.15
C LEU A 101 -12.53 -9.22 -16.23
N LYS A 102 -13.70 -8.94 -16.79
CA LYS A 102 -14.95 -8.85 -16.03
C LYS A 102 -15.99 -9.77 -16.67
N GLN A 103 -16.37 -10.82 -15.95
CA GLN A 103 -17.33 -11.82 -16.43
C GLN A 103 -18.30 -12.23 -15.31
N THR A 104 -19.53 -12.59 -15.68
CA THR A 104 -20.56 -13.07 -14.76
C THR A 104 -20.86 -14.54 -15.03
N TYR A 105 -21.03 -15.34 -13.98
CA TYR A 105 -21.27 -16.77 -14.04
C TYR A 105 -22.54 -17.13 -13.24
N PRO A 106 -23.41 -18.04 -13.72
CA PRO A 106 -24.48 -18.60 -12.90
C PRO A 106 -23.89 -19.30 -11.67
N LEU A 107 -24.37 -18.97 -10.47
CA LEU A 107 -23.87 -19.57 -9.24
C LEU A 107 -24.94 -19.52 -8.15
N ALA A 108 -25.44 -20.67 -7.70
CA ALA A 108 -26.53 -20.73 -6.74
C ALA A 108 -26.04 -20.58 -5.28
N SER A 109 -26.97 -20.27 -4.37
CA SER A 109 -26.74 -20.36 -2.93
C SER A 109 -26.23 -21.76 -2.56
N GLY A 110 -25.16 -21.86 -1.76
CA GLY A 110 -24.53 -23.14 -1.42
C GLY A 110 -23.55 -23.67 -2.47
N ALA A 111 -23.10 -22.82 -3.40
CA ALA A 111 -22.01 -23.15 -4.32
C ALA A 111 -20.67 -23.38 -3.63
N HIS A 112 -19.76 -24.12 -4.26
CA HIS A 112 -18.37 -24.20 -3.82
C HIS A 112 -17.51 -23.24 -4.64
N VAL A 113 -16.71 -22.41 -3.99
CA VAL A 113 -15.82 -21.44 -4.65
C VAL A 113 -14.40 -21.64 -4.18
N GLU A 114 -13.52 -22.04 -5.11
CA GLU A 114 -12.09 -22.27 -4.83
C GLU A 114 -11.23 -21.22 -5.55
N LEU A 115 -10.36 -20.54 -4.81
CA LEU A 115 -9.27 -19.74 -5.35
C LEU A 115 -7.96 -20.45 -5.02
N THR A 116 -7.13 -20.71 -6.01
CA THR A 116 -5.80 -21.32 -5.83
C THR A 116 -4.71 -20.39 -6.35
N ASN A 117 -3.66 -20.18 -5.54
CA ASN A 117 -2.38 -19.59 -5.94
C ASN A 117 -2.52 -18.19 -6.57
N ILE A 118 -3.12 -17.24 -5.83
CA ILE A 118 -3.37 -15.87 -6.28
C ILE A 118 -2.22 -14.95 -5.86
N ASP A 119 -1.57 -14.31 -6.84
CA ASP A 119 -0.45 -13.40 -6.60
C ASP A 119 -0.89 -11.93 -6.52
N GLY A 120 -1.59 -11.58 -5.44
CA GLY A 120 -2.10 -10.23 -5.21
C GLY A 120 -3.40 -10.22 -4.40
N PRO A 121 -4.00 -9.03 -4.21
CA PRO A 121 -5.02 -8.83 -3.19
C PRO A 121 -6.38 -9.40 -3.62
N VAL A 122 -6.99 -10.17 -2.73
CA VAL A 122 -8.28 -10.84 -2.93
C VAL A 122 -9.38 -10.13 -2.14
N ARG A 123 -10.45 -9.73 -2.82
CA ARG A 123 -11.68 -9.18 -2.21
C ARG A 123 -12.89 -10.06 -2.56
N ILE A 124 -13.62 -10.49 -1.54
CA ILE A 124 -14.89 -11.20 -1.68
C ILE A 124 -16.02 -10.32 -1.14
N GLU A 125 -16.94 -9.92 -2.01
CA GLU A 125 -18.13 -9.11 -1.71
C GLU A 125 -19.38 -10.01 -1.72
N PRO A 126 -20.03 -10.24 -0.58
CA PRO A 126 -21.22 -11.09 -0.53
C PRO A 126 -22.45 -10.38 -1.11
N VAL A 127 -23.16 -11.05 -2.01
CA VAL A 127 -24.36 -10.54 -2.70
C VAL A 127 -25.55 -11.48 -2.57
N ASP A 128 -26.74 -10.88 -2.63
CA ASP A 128 -28.03 -11.56 -2.58
C ASP A 128 -28.55 -11.85 -4.01
N SER A 129 -27.74 -12.59 -4.79
CA SER A 129 -28.03 -12.96 -6.18
C SER A 129 -27.72 -14.43 -6.46
N GLY A 130 -28.26 -14.96 -7.56
CA GLY A 130 -27.97 -16.31 -8.07
C GLY A 130 -26.83 -16.35 -9.10
N GLN A 131 -25.87 -15.42 -9.01
CA GLN A 131 -24.76 -15.26 -9.94
C GLN A 131 -23.51 -14.78 -9.21
N ALA A 132 -22.34 -15.08 -9.77
CA ALA A 132 -21.06 -14.51 -9.35
C ALA A 132 -20.55 -13.50 -10.39
N GLU A 133 -20.15 -12.29 -9.96
CA GLU A 133 -19.33 -11.39 -10.78
C GLU A 133 -17.86 -11.66 -10.46
N VAL A 134 -17.07 -12.07 -11.46
CA VAL A 134 -15.61 -12.20 -11.38
C VAL A 134 -14.99 -10.97 -12.05
N ARG A 135 -14.20 -10.20 -11.29
CA ARG A 135 -13.33 -9.14 -11.81
C ARG A 135 -11.87 -9.46 -11.47
N ILE A 136 -11.02 -9.57 -12.50
CA ILE A 136 -9.59 -9.80 -12.35
C ILE A 136 -8.86 -8.67 -13.06
N LEU A 137 -8.02 -7.94 -12.32
CA LEU A 137 -7.06 -6.99 -12.87
C LEU A 137 -5.68 -7.64 -12.83
N SER A 138 -5.21 -8.10 -13.98
CA SER A 138 -3.83 -8.60 -14.13
C SER A 138 -2.88 -7.42 -14.34
N TYR A 139 -1.64 -7.56 -13.88
CA TYR A 139 -0.58 -6.57 -13.99
C TYR A 139 0.72 -7.33 -14.29
N SER A 140 1.28 -7.21 -15.51
CA SER A 140 2.52 -7.92 -15.87
C SER A 140 3.52 -7.05 -16.63
N ALA A 141 4.79 -7.13 -16.23
CA ALA A 141 5.92 -6.59 -17.00
C ALA A 141 6.37 -7.54 -18.15
N SER A 142 5.78 -8.74 -18.25
CA SER A 142 6.07 -9.72 -19.30
C SER A 142 5.15 -9.51 -20.51
N ALA A 143 5.74 -9.56 -21.71
CA ALA A 143 5.00 -9.61 -22.98
C ALA A 143 4.14 -10.90 -23.16
N ASN A 144 4.31 -11.89 -22.27
CA ASN A 144 3.42 -13.03 -22.11
C ASN A 144 2.95 -13.08 -20.64
N PRO A 145 1.88 -12.34 -20.27
CA PRO A 145 1.34 -12.35 -18.91
C PRO A 145 0.82 -13.74 -18.54
N ARG A 146 1.19 -14.22 -17.35
CA ARG A 146 0.63 -15.47 -16.82
C ARG A 146 -0.82 -15.19 -16.40
N ARG A 147 -1.81 -15.84 -17.01
CA ARG A 147 -3.24 -15.60 -16.71
C ARG A 147 -3.76 -16.47 -15.57
N LEU A 148 -4.75 -15.96 -14.83
CA LEU A 148 -5.61 -16.80 -14.00
C LEU A 148 -6.60 -17.56 -14.90
N THR A 149 -6.72 -18.87 -14.71
CA THR A 149 -7.80 -19.66 -15.32
C THR A 149 -9.07 -19.50 -14.48
N VAL A 150 -10.22 -19.32 -15.12
CA VAL A 150 -11.54 -19.23 -14.46
C VAL A 150 -12.46 -20.29 -15.05
N GLU A 151 -12.87 -21.26 -14.22
CA GLU A 151 -13.73 -22.38 -14.59
C GLU A 151 -15.03 -22.34 -13.77
N SER A 152 -16.16 -22.58 -14.42
CA SER A 152 -17.47 -22.65 -13.78
C SER A 152 -18.20 -23.89 -14.28
N THR A 153 -18.44 -24.84 -13.37
CA THR A 153 -18.96 -26.17 -13.68
C THR A 153 -20.01 -26.57 -12.63
N GLY A 154 -21.26 -26.78 -13.07
CA GLY A 154 -22.36 -27.12 -12.17
C GLY A 154 -22.65 -25.99 -11.18
N ASN A 155 -22.38 -26.22 -9.89
CA ASN A 155 -22.47 -25.20 -8.83
C ASN A 155 -21.11 -24.91 -8.18
N THR A 156 -20.03 -25.04 -8.96
CA THR A 156 -18.65 -24.78 -8.55
C THR A 156 -18.04 -23.67 -9.41
N LEU A 157 -17.30 -22.76 -8.78
CA LEU A 157 -16.49 -21.72 -9.44
C LEU A 157 -15.04 -21.84 -8.96
N THR A 158 -14.11 -22.10 -9.87
CA THR A 158 -12.68 -22.27 -9.57
C THR A 158 -11.85 -21.20 -10.28
N LEU A 159 -11.01 -20.51 -9.53
CA LEU A 159 -9.99 -19.58 -10.04
C LEU A 159 -8.61 -20.15 -9.71
N ARG A 160 -7.77 -20.38 -10.73
CA ARG A 160 -6.44 -20.97 -10.56
C ARG A 160 -5.36 -20.09 -11.15
N GLY A 161 -4.40 -19.68 -10.33
CA GLY A 161 -3.18 -18.99 -10.76
C GLY A 161 -2.03 -19.93 -11.16
N PRO A 162 -1.03 -19.39 -11.86
CA PRO A 162 0.05 -20.14 -12.50
C PRO A 162 0.98 -20.83 -11.47
N ASP A 163 1.10 -22.16 -11.53
CA ASP A 163 1.86 -22.95 -10.54
C ASP A 163 3.29 -22.42 -10.32
N THR A 164 3.56 -21.92 -9.11
CA THR A 164 4.79 -21.16 -8.79
C THR A 164 6.01 -22.05 -8.52
N ASN A 165 6.05 -23.27 -9.07
CA ASN A 165 7.16 -24.21 -8.88
C ASN A 165 8.34 -23.93 -9.85
N THR A 166 8.20 -22.98 -10.77
CA THR A 166 9.33 -22.41 -11.52
C THR A 166 10.14 -21.47 -10.63
N ARG A 167 11.46 -21.62 -10.56
CA ARG A 167 12.39 -20.69 -9.85
C ARG A 167 12.50 -19.28 -10.46
N ALA A 168 11.62 -18.93 -11.40
CA ALA A 168 11.50 -17.57 -11.91
C ALA A 168 10.71 -16.71 -10.91
N TRP A 169 11.07 -15.43 -10.79
CA TRP A 169 10.22 -14.44 -10.15
C TRP A 169 8.88 -14.38 -10.89
N ASN A 170 7.79 -14.02 -10.21
CA ASN A 170 6.47 -14.02 -10.83
C ASN A 170 6.16 -12.62 -11.35
N ASP A 171 6.55 -12.36 -12.60
CA ASP A 171 6.41 -11.06 -13.27
C ASP A 171 4.94 -10.70 -13.62
N THR A 172 3.96 -11.29 -12.92
CA THR A 172 2.53 -11.07 -13.07
C THR A 172 1.83 -11.10 -11.72
N SER A 173 1.23 -9.97 -11.31
CA SER A 173 0.34 -9.85 -10.16
C SER A 173 -1.13 -9.77 -10.60
N HIS A 174 -2.04 -10.20 -9.74
CA HIS A 174 -3.48 -10.18 -9.97
C HIS A 174 -4.23 -9.59 -8.76
N SER A 175 -4.98 -8.51 -8.97
CA SER A 175 -6.02 -8.10 -8.01
C SER A 175 -7.33 -8.77 -8.39
N VAL A 176 -7.87 -9.59 -7.49
CA VAL A 176 -9.09 -10.37 -7.70
C VAL A 176 -10.21 -9.79 -6.85
N SER A 177 -11.35 -9.49 -7.47
CA SER A 177 -12.56 -9.04 -6.79
C SER A 177 -13.74 -9.87 -7.26
N LEU A 178 -14.29 -10.69 -6.36
CA LEU A 178 -15.43 -11.55 -6.62
C LEU A 178 -16.66 -11.04 -5.87
N LYS A 179 -17.80 -10.97 -6.55
CA LYS A 179 -19.11 -10.95 -5.89
C LYS A 179 -19.66 -12.36 -5.86
N LEU A 180 -20.01 -12.87 -4.69
CA LEU A 180 -20.46 -14.26 -4.50
C LEU A 180 -21.79 -14.34 -3.72
N PRO A 181 -22.65 -15.33 -3.99
CA PRO A 181 -23.82 -15.61 -3.14
C PRO A 181 -23.41 -15.81 -1.68
N ARG A 182 -24.09 -15.16 -0.73
CA ARG A 182 -23.67 -15.14 0.71
C ARG A 182 -23.40 -16.51 1.34
N ARG A 183 -24.09 -17.54 0.87
CA ARG A 183 -24.12 -18.91 1.44
C ARG A 183 -23.22 -19.91 0.72
N SER A 184 -22.37 -19.46 -0.20
CA SER A 184 -21.38 -20.33 -0.83
C SER A 184 -20.32 -20.80 0.18
N GLU A 185 -19.76 -21.99 -0.01
CA GLU A 185 -18.49 -22.36 0.61
C GLU A 185 -17.34 -21.64 -0.10
N LEU A 186 -16.42 -21.06 0.66
CA LEU A 186 -15.24 -20.37 0.14
C LEU A 186 -13.97 -21.07 0.60
N THR A 187 -13.14 -21.51 -0.34
CA THR A 187 -11.81 -22.07 -0.10
C THR A 187 -10.76 -21.20 -0.80
N ILE A 188 -9.71 -20.78 -0.10
CA ILE A 188 -8.57 -20.05 -0.68
C ILE A 188 -7.27 -20.77 -0.34
N ASN A 189 -6.64 -21.36 -1.35
CA ASN A 189 -5.44 -22.20 -1.29
C ASN A 189 -4.25 -21.44 -1.91
N GLY A 190 -3.56 -20.60 -1.14
CA GLY A 190 -2.45 -19.77 -1.60
C GLY A 190 -2.89 -18.36 -2.01
N ALA A 191 -2.54 -17.37 -1.19
CA ALA A 191 -2.63 -15.94 -1.52
C ALA A 191 -1.37 -15.19 -1.02
N ARG A 192 -0.77 -14.36 -1.89
CA ARG A 192 0.51 -13.65 -1.61
C ARG A 192 0.36 -12.22 -1.09
N ASP A 193 -0.88 -11.78 -0.86
CA ASP A 193 -1.26 -10.47 -0.33
C ASP A 193 -2.51 -10.66 0.57
N SER A 194 -3.01 -9.57 1.11
CA SER A 194 -4.25 -9.41 1.83
C SER A 194 -5.47 -10.11 1.19
N VAL A 195 -6.21 -10.81 2.05
CA VAL A 195 -7.45 -11.51 1.74
C VAL A 195 -8.56 -10.88 2.58
N HIS A 196 -9.54 -10.26 1.93
CA HIS A 196 -10.64 -9.62 2.60
C HIS A 196 -11.99 -10.17 2.13
N ILE A 197 -12.81 -10.58 3.10
CA ILE A 197 -14.10 -11.24 2.89
C ILE A 197 -15.17 -10.43 3.65
N GLY A 198 -16.26 -10.08 2.98
CA GLY A 198 -17.39 -9.35 3.58
C GLY A 198 -18.30 -10.23 4.47
N ASP A 199 -19.52 -9.77 4.71
CA ASP A 199 -20.51 -10.43 5.59
C ASP A 199 -21.08 -11.74 4.97
N PHE A 200 -20.52 -12.90 5.36
CA PHE A 200 -20.72 -14.20 4.70
C PHE A 200 -21.40 -15.25 5.61
N ASP A 201 -22.38 -15.98 5.05
CA ASP A 201 -23.16 -17.00 5.76
C ASP A 201 -22.51 -18.40 5.68
N GLY A 202 -21.77 -18.68 4.61
CA GLY A 202 -21.18 -19.99 4.33
C GLY A 202 -19.88 -20.28 5.10
N PRO A 203 -19.38 -21.54 5.04
CA PRO A 203 -18.10 -21.90 5.63
C PRO A 203 -16.93 -21.27 4.86
N VAL A 204 -15.92 -20.81 5.58
CA VAL A 204 -14.71 -20.17 5.03
C VAL A 204 -13.47 -20.99 5.41
N ARG A 205 -12.67 -21.35 4.42
CA ARG A 205 -11.40 -22.08 4.56
C ARG A 205 -10.26 -21.30 3.90
N LEU A 206 -9.25 -20.92 4.65
CA LEU A 206 -8.07 -20.18 4.16
C LEU A 206 -6.81 -20.98 4.48
N ASN A 207 -5.92 -21.15 3.50
CA ASN A 207 -4.77 -22.01 3.62
C ASN A 207 -3.57 -21.46 2.82
N GLY A 208 -2.53 -20.99 3.52
CA GLY A 208 -1.35 -20.40 2.89
C GLY A 208 -1.58 -18.95 2.48
N VAL A 209 -1.63 -18.03 3.44
CA VAL A 209 -1.76 -16.58 3.17
C VAL A 209 -0.52 -15.84 3.67
N SER A 210 0.12 -15.07 2.79
CA SER A 210 1.20 -14.14 3.13
C SER A 210 0.66 -12.71 3.07
N GLY A 211 0.10 -12.22 4.17
CA GLY A 211 -0.60 -10.95 4.20
C GLY A 211 -1.60 -10.83 5.36
N SER A 212 -2.49 -9.84 5.27
CA SER A 212 -3.56 -9.64 6.26
C SER A 212 -4.87 -10.29 5.82
N VAL A 213 -5.41 -11.17 6.65
CA VAL A 213 -6.75 -11.77 6.51
C VAL A 213 -7.76 -10.93 7.31
N GLY A 214 -8.81 -10.43 6.65
CA GLY A 214 -9.89 -9.67 7.29
C GLY A 214 -11.26 -10.20 6.89
N ILE A 215 -11.90 -10.97 7.77
CA ILE A 215 -13.27 -11.48 7.59
C ILE A 215 -14.23 -10.56 8.35
N ALA A 216 -15.07 -9.83 7.62
CA ALA A 216 -15.99 -8.83 8.13
C ALA A 216 -17.12 -9.44 8.97
N GLN A 217 -17.65 -10.58 8.55
CA GLN A 217 -18.55 -11.40 9.36
C GLN A 217 -18.64 -12.83 8.82
N ALA A 218 -18.58 -13.83 9.70
CA ALA A 218 -18.87 -15.23 9.38
C ALA A 218 -19.99 -15.78 10.30
N ALA A 219 -20.98 -16.48 9.74
CA ALA A 219 -22.13 -17.04 10.47
C ALA A 219 -22.18 -18.59 10.50
N SER A 220 -21.06 -19.25 10.19
CA SER A 220 -20.88 -20.70 10.10
C SER A 220 -19.53 -21.13 10.72
N SER A 221 -18.65 -21.80 9.98
CA SER A 221 -17.31 -22.20 10.45
C SER A 221 -16.19 -21.45 9.73
N VAL A 222 -15.08 -21.22 10.44
CA VAL A 222 -13.88 -20.56 9.92
C VAL A 222 -12.66 -21.45 10.18
N ASP A 223 -11.99 -21.90 9.12
CA ASP A 223 -10.73 -22.64 9.18
C ASP A 223 -9.63 -21.79 8.53
N VAL A 224 -8.58 -21.45 9.28
CA VAL A 224 -7.48 -20.58 8.82
C VAL A 224 -6.15 -21.24 9.16
N SER A 225 -5.37 -21.59 8.14
CA SER A 225 -4.12 -22.33 8.27
C SER A 225 -2.97 -21.69 7.49
N ARG A 226 -1.75 -21.77 8.04
CA ARG A 226 -0.51 -21.31 7.41
C ARG A 226 -0.58 -19.83 6.99
N VAL A 227 -0.65 -18.92 7.97
CA VAL A 227 -0.71 -17.47 7.72
C VAL A 227 0.54 -16.76 8.24
N SER A 228 1.17 -15.96 7.39
CA SER A 228 2.20 -14.99 7.80
C SER A 228 1.61 -13.60 7.72
N GLY A 229 1.34 -12.96 8.87
CA GLY A 229 0.68 -11.67 8.97
C GLY A 229 -0.39 -11.59 10.07
N THR A 230 -1.48 -10.89 9.78
CA THR A 230 -2.56 -10.64 10.77
C THR A 230 -3.87 -11.26 10.31
N VAL A 231 -4.52 -12.03 11.19
CA VAL A 231 -5.87 -12.58 11.00
C VAL A 231 -6.83 -11.84 11.91
N ILE A 232 -7.82 -11.14 11.32
CA ILE A 232 -8.98 -10.61 12.03
C ILE A 232 -10.21 -11.34 11.49
N ALA A 233 -10.94 -12.03 12.37
CA ALA A 233 -12.17 -12.72 12.03
C ALA A 233 -13.31 -12.34 12.98
N ASN A 234 -14.27 -11.61 12.45
CA ASN A 234 -15.56 -11.34 13.09
C ASN A 234 -16.47 -12.56 12.90
N ILE A 235 -16.97 -13.12 14.00
CA ILE A 235 -17.82 -14.30 14.05
C ILE A 235 -19.17 -13.85 14.58
N ALA A 236 -20.20 -13.84 13.71
CA ALA A 236 -21.57 -13.56 14.13
C ALA A 236 -22.13 -14.71 14.96
N ARG A 237 -22.00 -15.93 14.44
CA ARG A 237 -22.53 -17.15 15.03
C ARG A 237 -21.60 -18.32 14.73
N LEU A 238 -21.31 -19.11 15.75
CA LEU A 238 -20.43 -20.26 15.67
C LEU A 238 -21.20 -21.51 15.18
N GLY A 239 -20.88 -22.01 13.99
CA GLY A 239 -21.43 -23.28 13.48
C GLY A 239 -20.84 -24.49 14.19
N GLY A 240 -21.47 -25.67 14.05
CA GLY A 240 -21.06 -26.88 14.78
C GLY A 240 -19.64 -27.41 14.48
N ALA A 241 -19.07 -27.07 13.30
CA ALA A 241 -17.67 -27.35 12.98
C ALA A 241 -16.68 -26.38 13.66
N GLY A 242 -17.18 -25.26 14.19
CA GLY A 242 -16.44 -24.34 15.05
C GLY A 242 -15.45 -23.43 14.30
N VAL A 243 -14.37 -23.08 14.99
CA VAL A 243 -13.23 -22.32 14.46
C VAL A 243 -11.95 -23.13 14.61
N ARG A 244 -11.14 -23.16 13.55
CA ARG A 244 -9.75 -23.62 13.58
C ARG A 244 -8.83 -22.48 13.13
N VAL A 245 -7.77 -22.23 13.90
CA VAL A 245 -6.64 -21.38 13.48
C VAL A 245 -5.34 -22.15 13.73
N GLN A 246 -4.48 -22.28 12.73
CA GLN A 246 -3.26 -23.08 12.80
C GLN A 246 -2.09 -22.42 12.04
N ASP A 247 -0.86 -22.63 12.50
CA ASP A 247 0.39 -22.25 11.80
C ASP A 247 0.41 -20.74 11.45
N VAL A 248 0.21 -19.87 12.45
CA VAL A 248 0.16 -18.41 12.24
C VAL A 248 1.40 -17.73 12.81
N SER A 249 2.13 -16.99 11.96
CA SER A 249 3.18 -16.07 12.38
C SER A 249 2.65 -14.64 12.36
N GLY A 250 2.41 -14.05 13.55
CA GLY A 250 1.87 -12.70 13.70
C GLY A 250 0.71 -12.61 14.70
N THR A 251 -0.42 -12.03 14.29
CA THR A 251 -1.55 -11.72 15.20
C THR A 251 -2.83 -12.41 14.79
N VAL A 252 -3.53 -13.05 15.74
CA VAL A 252 -4.86 -13.65 15.57
C VAL A 252 -5.86 -12.90 16.46
N SER A 253 -6.88 -12.28 15.89
CA SER A 253 -7.99 -11.64 16.60
C SER A 253 -9.31 -12.28 16.18
N LEU A 254 -9.88 -13.10 17.07
CA LEU A 254 -11.23 -13.67 16.92
C LEU A 254 -12.21 -12.81 17.71
N ARG A 255 -13.29 -12.36 17.06
CA ARG A 255 -14.21 -11.36 17.60
C ARG A 255 -15.65 -11.84 17.50
N PHE A 256 -16.28 -12.10 18.64
CA PHE A 256 -17.60 -12.74 18.70
C PHE A 256 -18.69 -11.68 18.88
N MET A 257 -19.64 -11.59 17.95
CA MET A 257 -20.71 -10.58 17.98
C MET A 257 -21.83 -10.93 18.97
N GLU A 258 -22.01 -12.22 19.25
CA GLU A 258 -22.91 -12.79 20.24
C GLU A 258 -22.10 -13.43 21.39
N ASP A 259 -22.75 -13.75 22.52
CA ASP A 259 -22.09 -14.40 23.66
C ASP A 259 -21.52 -15.78 23.29
N LEU A 260 -20.22 -15.96 23.49
CA LEU A 260 -19.51 -17.18 23.09
C LEU A 260 -19.88 -18.38 23.98
N ASN A 261 -20.42 -19.41 23.34
CA ASN A 261 -20.67 -20.72 23.94
C ASN A 261 -19.85 -21.76 23.18
N ALA A 262 -18.69 -22.13 23.72
CA ALA A 262 -17.67 -22.88 22.99
C ALA A 262 -16.68 -23.65 23.88
N ASP A 263 -16.12 -24.72 23.32
CA ASP A 263 -15.03 -25.48 23.91
C ASP A 263 -13.70 -24.98 23.30
N LEU A 264 -12.97 -24.17 24.07
CA LEU A 264 -11.74 -23.48 23.67
C LEU A 264 -10.51 -24.35 23.96
N GLN A 265 -9.59 -24.43 22.99
CA GLN A 265 -8.32 -25.12 23.12
C GLN A 265 -7.18 -24.31 22.47
N THR A 266 -6.13 -24.01 23.24
CA THR A 266 -4.88 -23.41 22.76
C THR A 266 -3.71 -24.40 22.88
N THR A 267 -2.80 -24.43 21.90
CA THR A 267 -1.67 -25.39 21.91
C THR A 267 -0.46 -24.88 21.11
N ASN A 268 0.75 -25.07 21.63
CA ASN A 268 2.02 -24.60 21.03
C ASN A 268 2.03 -23.08 20.73
N ILE A 269 1.45 -22.26 21.62
CA ILE A 269 1.37 -20.81 21.43
C ILE A 269 2.65 -20.13 21.95
N LYS A 270 3.45 -19.59 21.02
CA LYS A 270 4.70 -18.87 21.29
C LYS A 270 4.43 -17.37 21.37
N GLY A 271 3.90 -16.93 22.51
CA GLY A 271 3.69 -15.51 22.81
C GLY A 271 2.59 -15.29 23.84
N LYS A 272 1.62 -14.42 23.54
CA LYS A 272 0.55 -14.03 24.48
C LYS A 272 -0.83 -14.46 23.98
N VAL A 273 -1.65 -14.98 24.89
CA VAL A 273 -3.09 -15.24 24.66
C VAL A 273 -3.88 -14.29 25.57
N TYR A 274 -4.82 -13.56 24.99
CA TYR A 274 -5.79 -12.73 25.68
C TYR A 274 -7.19 -13.31 25.44
N VAL A 275 -7.93 -13.60 26.52
CA VAL A 275 -9.32 -14.08 26.44
C VAL A 275 -10.22 -13.04 27.11
N GLU A 276 -10.75 -12.15 26.29
CA GLU A 276 -11.57 -10.99 26.66
C GLU A 276 -13.04 -11.24 26.31
N VAL A 277 -13.52 -12.44 26.67
CA VAL A 277 -14.93 -12.85 26.59
C VAL A 277 -15.38 -13.31 27.98
N PRO A 278 -16.66 -13.11 28.35
CA PRO A 278 -17.16 -13.49 29.68
C PRO A 278 -17.25 -15.01 29.86
N ASN A 279 -17.48 -15.44 31.11
CA ASN A 279 -17.85 -16.82 31.45
C ASN A 279 -16.86 -17.91 31.00
N VAL A 280 -15.56 -17.64 31.10
CA VAL A 280 -14.47 -18.58 30.79
C VAL A 280 -14.09 -19.38 32.03
N SER A 281 -14.16 -20.71 31.93
CA SER A 281 -13.69 -21.67 32.95
C SER A 281 -12.53 -22.48 32.38
N VAL A 282 -11.32 -22.28 32.89
CA VAL A 282 -10.14 -23.06 32.45
C VAL A 282 -10.23 -24.48 33.02
N GLU A 283 -10.01 -25.49 32.18
CA GLU A 283 -10.11 -26.91 32.53
C GLU A 283 -8.72 -27.56 32.61
N GLY A 284 -8.41 -28.18 33.74
CA GLY A 284 -7.14 -28.87 33.97
C GLY A 284 -5.96 -27.91 34.26
N ALA A 285 -4.76 -28.29 33.80
CA ALA A 285 -3.53 -27.54 34.05
C ALA A 285 -3.16 -26.63 32.87
N MET A 286 -3.08 -25.33 33.13
CA MET A 286 -2.58 -24.33 32.18
C MET A 286 -1.04 -24.34 32.13
N LYS A 287 -0.46 -24.33 30.93
CA LYS A 287 1.00 -24.29 30.74
C LYS A 287 1.37 -23.14 29.79
N ASN A 288 1.89 -22.06 30.34
CA ASN A 288 2.16 -20.81 29.62
C ASN A 288 0.89 -20.30 28.91
N ALA A 289 0.83 -20.42 27.59
CA ALA A 289 -0.29 -19.99 26.75
C ALA A 289 -1.16 -21.17 26.26
N ASP A 290 -0.82 -22.40 26.62
CA ASP A 290 -1.51 -23.63 26.23
C ASP A 290 -2.47 -24.09 27.35
N PHE A 291 -3.75 -24.23 27.03
CA PHE A 291 -4.80 -24.67 27.94
C PHE A 291 -6.06 -25.14 27.19
N THR A 292 -6.92 -25.87 27.91
CA THR A 292 -8.34 -26.07 27.53
C THR A 292 -9.20 -25.17 28.41
N ALA A 293 -10.27 -24.61 27.87
CA ALA A 293 -11.26 -23.86 28.65
C ALA A 293 -12.66 -24.02 28.06
N LYS A 294 -13.66 -23.98 28.92
CA LYS A 294 -15.07 -23.94 28.57
C LYS A 294 -15.57 -22.50 28.65
N VAL A 295 -16.18 -21.99 27.59
CA VAL A 295 -16.75 -20.64 27.54
C VAL A 295 -18.28 -20.76 27.49
N GLY A 296 -18.97 -20.07 28.40
CA GLY A 296 -20.42 -20.15 28.52
C GLY A 296 -20.88 -21.59 28.82
N THR A 297 -21.84 -22.10 28.04
CA THR A 297 -22.30 -23.50 28.16
C THR A 297 -21.32 -24.53 27.59
N GLY A 298 -20.24 -24.08 26.94
CA GLY A 298 -19.44 -24.91 26.02
C GLY A 298 -20.20 -25.24 24.73
N GLY A 299 -19.61 -26.11 23.90
CA GLY A 299 -20.26 -26.65 22.69
C GLY A 299 -19.35 -26.69 21.47
N ALA A 300 -19.55 -25.76 20.52
CA ALA A 300 -18.80 -25.77 19.27
C ALA A 300 -17.30 -25.45 19.52
N PRO A 301 -16.37 -26.13 18.85
CA PRO A 301 -14.95 -26.04 19.21
C PRO A 301 -14.30 -24.75 18.70
N VAL A 302 -13.43 -24.13 19.50
CA VAL A 302 -12.52 -23.06 19.07
C VAL A 302 -11.10 -23.54 19.32
N ARG A 303 -10.41 -23.97 18.26
CA ARG A 303 -9.04 -24.52 18.34
C ARG A 303 -8.04 -23.56 17.72
N ILE A 304 -7.02 -23.20 18.48
CA ILE A 304 -5.93 -22.31 18.04
C ILE A 304 -4.61 -23.01 18.34
N SER A 305 -3.82 -23.32 17.31
CA SER A 305 -2.53 -23.98 17.49
C SER A 305 -1.39 -23.36 16.69
N ASP A 306 -0.17 -23.60 17.16
CA ASP A 306 1.07 -23.33 16.41
C ASP A 306 1.25 -21.84 16.03
N VAL A 307 0.74 -20.94 16.88
CA VAL A 307 0.82 -19.49 16.68
C VAL A 307 2.11 -18.94 17.30
N THR A 308 2.89 -18.20 16.53
CA THR A 308 4.01 -17.37 17.02
C THR A 308 3.63 -15.90 16.96
N GLY A 309 3.40 -15.29 18.12
CA GLY A 309 2.95 -13.90 18.24
C GLY A 309 1.80 -13.73 19.24
N THR A 310 0.70 -13.06 18.86
CA THR A 310 -0.40 -12.71 19.78
C THR A 310 -1.73 -13.31 19.34
N VAL A 311 -2.42 -13.98 20.26
CA VAL A 311 -3.80 -14.45 20.12
C VAL A 311 -4.72 -13.60 21.00
N ARG A 312 -5.85 -13.14 20.47
CA ARG A 312 -6.87 -12.39 21.21
C ARG A 312 -8.26 -12.88 20.82
N LEU A 313 -8.99 -13.43 21.78
CA LEU A 313 -10.43 -13.64 21.69
C LEU A 313 -11.10 -12.45 22.39
N ALA A 314 -12.05 -11.79 21.75
CA ALA A 314 -12.73 -10.62 22.32
C ALA A 314 -14.19 -10.55 21.86
N ARG A 315 -14.98 -9.67 22.49
CA ARG A 315 -16.28 -9.26 21.92
C ARG A 315 -16.06 -8.50 20.62
N GLY A 316 -16.93 -8.74 19.64
CA GLY A 316 -17.06 -7.90 18.46
C GLY A 316 -17.67 -6.54 18.78
N ARG A 317 -17.55 -5.63 17.81
CA ARG A 317 -18.30 -4.37 17.75
C ARG A 317 -19.16 -4.39 16.49
N ASN A 318 -20.45 -4.10 16.63
CA ASN A 318 -21.34 -3.99 15.47
C ASN A 318 -21.12 -2.65 14.75
N ILE A 319 -21.68 -2.50 13.55
CA ILE A 319 -21.45 -1.31 12.72
C ILE A 319 -21.99 -0.03 13.37
N THR A 320 -23.10 -0.09 14.11
CA THR A 320 -23.64 1.08 14.84
C THR A 320 -22.65 1.57 15.89
N GLU A 321 -22.14 0.65 16.73
CA GLU A 321 -21.10 0.95 17.72
C GLU A 321 -19.84 1.52 17.06
N LEU A 322 -19.36 0.91 15.97
CA LEU A 322 -18.19 1.39 15.23
C LEU A 322 -18.39 2.80 14.64
N LEU A 323 -19.60 3.11 14.16
CA LEU A 323 -19.93 4.43 13.63
C LEU A 323 -20.01 5.49 14.73
N ASP A 324 -20.47 5.15 15.94
CA ASP A 324 -20.54 6.08 17.06
C ASP A 324 -19.19 6.24 17.79
N ASP A 325 -18.38 5.18 17.88
CA ASP A 325 -16.96 5.23 18.28
C ASP A 325 -16.15 6.15 17.36
N LEU A 326 -16.46 6.19 16.06
CA LEU A 326 -15.78 7.04 15.09
C LEU A 326 -16.13 8.54 15.27
N LYS A 327 -17.39 8.84 15.58
CA LYS A 327 -17.88 10.21 15.84
C LYS A 327 -17.34 10.75 17.17
N THR A 328 -17.36 9.93 18.21
CA THR A 328 -17.02 10.33 19.59
C THR A 328 -15.53 10.18 19.92
N GLY A 329 -14.83 9.27 19.25
CA GLY A 329 -13.44 8.93 19.54
C GLY A 329 -12.46 10.04 19.15
N THR A 330 -11.76 10.59 20.14
CA THR A 330 -10.74 11.65 19.95
C THR A 330 -9.32 11.11 19.72
N ARG A 331 -9.02 9.87 20.16
CA ARG A 331 -7.67 9.27 20.07
C ARG A 331 -7.41 8.68 18.69
N SER A 332 -6.37 9.14 17.99
CA SER A 332 -6.07 8.70 16.62
C SER A 332 -5.87 7.18 16.47
N VAL A 333 -5.32 6.48 17.47
CA VAL A 333 -5.14 5.01 17.42
C VAL A 333 -6.50 4.30 17.43
N THR A 334 -7.40 4.70 18.34
CA THR A 334 -8.77 4.16 18.44
C THR A 334 -9.59 4.47 17.20
N ARG A 335 -9.50 5.70 16.67
CA ARG A 335 -10.11 6.09 15.39
C ARG A 335 -9.59 5.23 14.23
N MET A 336 -8.27 5.00 14.17
CA MET A 336 -7.65 4.19 13.11
C MET A 336 -8.09 2.73 13.17
N GLN A 337 -8.13 2.10 14.34
CA GLN A 337 -8.64 0.73 14.46
C GLN A 337 -10.12 0.65 14.09
N THR A 338 -10.92 1.63 14.49
CA THR A 338 -12.35 1.70 14.16
C THR A 338 -12.58 1.93 12.66
N ALA A 339 -11.76 2.76 12.00
CA ALA A 339 -11.78 2.93 10.55
C ALA A 339 -11.32 1.66 9.80
N ARG A 340 -10.36 0.91 10.33
CA ARG A 340 -9.93 -0.40 9.82
C ARG A 340 -11.04 -1.47 9.97
N ASP A 341 -11.74 -1.47 11.10
CA ASP A 341 -12.87 -2.37 11.35
C ASP A 341 -14.05 -2.04 10.42
N LEU A 342 -14.41 -0.75 10.28
CA LEU A 342 -15.42 -0.29 9.32
C LEU A 342 -15.02 -0.59 7.87
N ALA A 343 -13.74 -0.49 7.51
CA ALA A 343 -13.26 -0.83 6.17
C ALA A 343 -13.49 -2.31 5.78
N MET A 344 -13.73 -3.21 6.75
CA MET A 344 -14.17 -4.58 6.45
C MET A 344 -15.62 -4.65 5.99
N HIS A 345 -16.50 -3.75 6.47
CA HIS A 345 -17.93 -3.71 6.12
C HIS A 345 -18.25 -2.70 5.00
N VAL A 346 -17.25 -2.32 4.20
CA VAL A 346 -17.35 -1.27 3.17
C VAL A 346 -18.33 -1.58 2.01
N SER A 347 -18.82 -2.83 1.90
CA SER A 347 -19.93 -3.18 1.00
C SER A 347 -21.29 -2.60 1.46
N GLN A 348 -21.41 -2.15 2.72
CA GLN A 348 -22.63 -1.51 3.21
C GLN A 348 -22.65 0.00 2.91
N PRO A 349 -23.71 0.57 2.28
CA PRO A 349 -23.76 1.99 1.91
C PRO A 349 -23.57 2.96 3.08
N GLN A 350 -24.16 2.65 4.25
CA GLN A 350 -24.01 3.44 5.49
C GLN A 350 -22.55 3.56 5.94
N VAL A 351 -21.75 2.51 5.72
CA VAL A 351 -20.31 2.49 6.03
C VAL A 351 -19.55 3.33 5.01
N ARG A 352 -19.90 3.26 3.72
CA ARG A 352 -19.28 4.11 2.68
C ARG A 352 -19.53 5.59 2.92
N ALA A 353 -20.75 5.99 3.28
CA ALA A 353 -21.08 7.37 3.61
C ALA A 353 -20.21 7.91 4.77
N ALA A 354 -20.10 7.16 5.86
CA ALA A 354 -19.26 7.54 7.00
C ALA A 354 -17.75 7.56 6.67
N LEU A 355 -17.27 6.62 5.85
CA LEU A 355 -15.89 6.63 5.35
C LEU A 355 -15.65 7.81 4.39
N VAL A 356 -16.63 8.21 3.57
CA VAL A 356 -16.58 9.39 2.69
C VAL A 356 -16.52 10.70 3.49
N GLU A 357 -17.24 10.79 4.60
CA GLU A 357 -17.13 11.90 5.56
C GLU A 357 -15.74 11.91 6.22
N LEU A 358 -15.27 10.76 6.71
CA LEU A 358 -13.99 10.62 7.39
C LEU A 358 -12.80 10.99 6.50
N LEU A 359 -12.85 10.65 5.21
CA LEU A 359 -11.84 11.02 4.20
C LEU A 359 -11.67 12.55 4.03
N GLN A 360 -12.71 13.32 4.35
CA GLN A 360 -12.77 14.76 4.17
C GLN A 360 -12.57 15.56 5.45
N THR A 361 -12.75 14.93 6.62
CA THR A 361 -12.74 15.60 7.93
C THR A 361 -11.56 15.20 8.83
N ASP A 362 -11.08 13.95 8.75
CA ASP A 362 -9.99 13.48 9.61
C ASP A 362 -8.65 14.15 9.25
N GLN A 363 -7.87 14.50 10.27
CA GLN A 363 -6.55 15.12 10.11
C GLN A 363 -5.41 14.09 10.02
N SER A 364 -5.69 12.83 10.34
CA SER A 364 -4.72 11.73 10.31
C SER A 364 -4.59 11.16 8.89
N SER A 365 -3.44 11.41 8.26
CA SER A 365 -3.15 10.88 6.92
C SER A 365 -3.21 9.35 6.83
N THR A 366 -2.89 8.64 7.91
CA THR A 366 -2.95 7.17 7.96
C THR A 366 -4.39 6.66 7.96
N ILE A 367 -5.32 7.40 8.59
CA ILE A 367 -6.76 7.14 8.51
C ILE A 367 -7.23 7.45 7.08
N ALA A 368 -6.97 8.65 6.57
CA ALA A 368 -7.36 9.04 5.21
C ALA A 368 -6.82 8.09 4.13
N MET A 369 -5.61 7.55 4.30
CA MET A 369 -5.04 6.50 3.45
C MET A 369 -5.84 5.20 3.53
N THR A 370 -6.06 4.68 4.74
CA THR A 370 -6.83 3.44 4.98
C THR A 370 -8.23 3.53 4.35
N VAL A 371 -8.88 4.67 4.55
CA VAL A 371 -10.19 5.02 4.01
C VAL A 371 -10.19 5.07 2.47
N ALA A 372 -9.20 5.74 1.87
CA ALA A 372 -9.06 5.81 0.42
C ALA A 372 -8.85 4.43 -0.23
N HIS A 373 -8.08 3.54 0.41
CA HIS A 373 -7.93 2.15 -0.04
C HIS A 373 -9.23 1.35 0.10
N ALA A 374 -9.98 1.51 1.21
CA ALA A 374 -11.25 0.82 1.42
C ALA A 374 -12.33 1.24 0.40
N LEU A 375 -12.41 2.54 0.09
CA LEU A 375 -13.36 3.11 -0.86
C LEU A 375 -12.96 2.93 -2.33
N ALA A 376 -11.70 2.62 -2.65
CA ALA A 376 -11.20 2.53 -4.02
C ALA A 376 -11.98 1.60 -4.99
N PRO A 377 -12.57 0.46 -4.56
CA PRO A 377 -13.44 -0.36 -5.41
C PRO A 377 -14.76 0.33 -5.78
N TYR A 378 -15.27 1.20 -4.90
CA TYR A 378 -16.54 1.91 -5.01
C TYR A 378 -16.39 3.31 -5.62
N ALA A 379 -15.24 3.61 -6.22
CA ALA A 379 -14.99 4.89 -6.89
C ALA A 379 -16.04 5.20 -7.96
N ASN A 380 -16.73 4.19 -8.52
CA ASN A 380 -17.83 4.32 -9.47
C ASN A 380 -19.07 5.04 -8.91
N GLU A 381 -19.22 5.14 -7.57
CA GLU A 381 -20.34 5.82 -6.93
C GLU A 381 -20.13 7.34 -6.90
N SER A 382 -21.21 8.11 -7.09
CA SER A 382 -21.16 9.57 -7.24
C SER A 382 -20.54 10.28 -6.03
N GLU A 383 -20.89 9.85 -4.82
CA GLU A 383 -20.40 10.41 -3.56
C GLU A 383 -18.92 10.10 -3.33
N VAL A 384 -18.51 8.84 -3.58
CA VAL A 384 -17.11 8.41 -3.48
C VAL A 384 -16.24 9.12 -4.53
N ARG A 385 -16.70 9.25 -5.77
CA ARG A 385 -16.02 10.05 -6.81
C ARG A 385 -15.87 11.51 -6.40
N ALA A 386 -16.93 12.14 -5.90
CA ALA A 386 -16.89 13.54 -5.47
C ALA A 386 -15.92 13.75 -4.30
N ALA A 387 -15.90 12.83 -3.33
CA ALA A 387 -14.95 12.81 -2.24
C ALA A 387 -13.50 12.67 -2.76
N PHE A 388 -13.23 11.70 -3.64
CA PHE A 388 -11.90 11.47 -4.21
C PHE A 388 -11.40 12.67 -5.02
N VAL A 389 -12.24 13.29 -5.84
CA VAL A 389 -11.94 14.53 -6.58
C VAL A 389 -11.53 15.64 -5.59
N LYS A 390 -12.32 15.87 -4.54
CA LYS A 390 -12.00 16.84 -3.48
C LYS A 390 -10.71 16.49 -2.74
N THR A 391 -10.43 15.20 -2.50
CA THR A 391 -9.19 14.75 -1.85
C THR A 391 -7.95 14.98 -2.72
N VAL A 392 -8.02 14.82 -4.06
CA VAL A 392 -6.92 15.16 -4.98
C VAL A 392 -6.57 16.65 -4.87
N ASP A 393 -7.55 17.53 -4.80
CA ASP A 393 -7.36 18.98 -4.85
C ASP A 393 -7.09 19.64 -3.48
N ALA A 394 -7.65 19.11 -2.38
CA ALA A 394 -7.63 19.76 -1.06
C ALA A 394 -6.79 19.06 0.02
N SER A 395 -6.40 17.79 -0.16
CA SER A 395 -5.58 17.10 0.86
C SER A 395 -4.14 17.65 0.91
N ARG A 396 -3.54 17.63 2.09
CA ARG A 396 -2.12 17.97 2.31
C ARG A 396 -1.18 16.78 2.23
N ASN A 397 -1.70 15.55 2.12
CA ASN A 397 -0.90 14.33 2.09
C ASN A 397 -0.84 13.74 0.67
N ASP A 398 0.29 13.93 -0.02
CA ASP A 398 0.47 13.50 -1.41
C ASP A 398 0.31 11.99 -1.63
N ALA A 399 0.62 11.17 -0.63
CA ALA A 399 0.41 9.74 -0.74
C ALA A 399 -1.10 9.39 -0.77
N THR A 400 -1.92 10.02 0.08
CA THR A 400 -3.39 9.89 0.03
C THR A 400 -3.93 10.40 -1.31
N ARG A 401 -3.45 11.57 -1.78
CA ARG A 401 -3.81 12.15 -3.09
C ARG A 401 -3.49 11.19 -4.23
N ALA A 402 -2.31 10.56 -4.22
CA ALA A 402 -1.90 9.58 -5.23
C ALA A 402 -2.73 8.29 -5.17
N THR A 403 -3.16 7.85 -3.98
CA THR A 403 -4.05 6.69 -3.84
C THR A 403 -5.44 6.95 -4.41
N VAL A 404 -6.07 8.10 -4.12
CA VAL A 404 -7.36 8.45 -4.73
C VAL A 404 -7.25 8.72 -6.23
N LEU A 405 -6.18 9.39 -6.70
CA LEU A 405 -5.96 9.62 -8.13
C LEU A 405 -5.79 8.31 -8.91
N ARG A 406 -5.06 7.34 -8.36
CA ARG A 406 -4.96 5.97 -8.92
C ARG A 406 -6.30 5.23 -8.86
N ALA A 407 -7.16 5.47 -7.87
CA ALA A 407 -8.49 4.85 -7.81
C ALA A 407 -9.46 5.44 -8.85
N LEU A 408 -9.42 6.76 -9.07
CA LEU A 408 -10.16 7.42 -10.15
C LEU A 408 -9.68 6.91 -11.53
N ALA A 409 -8.39 7.03 -11.84
CA ALA A 409 -7.83 6.65 -13.14
C ALA A 409 -8.02 5.15 -13.47
N ARG A 410 -8.03 4.26 -12.47
CA ARG A 410 -8.22 2.81 -12.72
C ARG A 410 -9.66 2.42 -13.05
N ASN A 411 -10.66 3.17 -12.57
CA ASN A 411 -12.08 2.87 -12.77
C ASN A 411 -12.75 3.79 -13.81
N TYR A 412 -12.15 4.93 -14.15
CA TYR A 412 -12.69 5.96 -15.05
C TYR A 412 -11.66 6.42 -16.11
N ALA A 413 -10.88 5.50 -16.67
CA ALA A 413 -9.80 5.86 -17.61
C ALA A 413 -10.29 6.79 -18.74
N GLY A 414 -11.38 6.42 -19.42
CA GLY A 414 -11.98 7.22 -20.49
C GLY A 414 -12.97 8.31 -20.06
N ASP A 415 -13.07 8.66 -18.76
CA ASP A 415 -13.86 9.82 -18.32
C ASP A 415 -13.04 11.09 -18.56
N ARG A 416 -13.54 11.96 -19.44
CA ARG A 416 -12.89 13.24 -19.75
C ARG A 416 -12.62 14.08 -18.51
N SER A 417 -13.49 14.06 -17.49
CA SER A 417 -13.26 14.79 -16.24
C SER A 417 -12.04 14.27 -15.47
N VAL A 418 -11.72 12.98 -15.62
CA VAL A 418 -10.55 12.35 -14.98
C VAL A 418 -9.29 12.57 -15.83
N ARG A 419 -9.41 12.52 -17.17
CA ARG A 419 -8.32 12.92 -18.09
C ARG A 419 -7.90 14.38 -17.88
N ASP A 420 -8.85 15.31 -17.85
CA ASP A 420 -8.60 16.75 -17.64
C ASP A 420 -7.95 17.01 -16.26
N MET A 421 -8.35 16.27 -15.23
CA MET A 421 -7.69 16.29 -13.91
C MET A 421 -6.25 15.76 -13.97
N LEU A 422 -6.02 14.61 -14.62
CA LEU A 422 -4.70 14.00 -14.76
C LEU A 422 -3.74 14.91 -15.54
N LEU A 423 -4.20 15.53 -16.63
CA LEU A 423 -3.43 16.50 -17.42
C LEU A 423 -3.04 17.72 -16.57
N ARG A 424 -3.98 18.29 -15.80
CA ARG A 424 -3.71 19.39 -14.87
C ARG A 424 -2.68 19.00 -13.80
N VAL A 425 -2.80 17.81 -13.21
CA VAL A 425 -1.85 17.31 -12.21
C VAL A 425 -0.46 17.16 -12.83
N LEU A 426 -0.33 16.47 -13.97
CA LEU A 426 0.94 16.29 -14.67
C LEU A 426 1.63 17.63 -15.01
N ALA A 427 0.86 18.62 -15.49
CA ALA A 427 1.41 19.89 -15.92
C ALA A 427 1.83 20.83 -14.77
N SER A 428 1.24 20.70 -13.57
CA SER A 428 1.32 21.79 -12.57
C SER A 428 1.37 21.39 -11.09
N ASP A 429 1.21 20.11 -10.72
CA ASP A 429 1.25 19.72 -9.31
C ASP A 429 2.66 19.93 -8.71
N LYS A 430 2.73 20.45 -7.48
CA LYS A 430 4.01 20.65 -6.79
C LYS A 430 4.69 19.32 -6.47
N SER A 431 3.90 18.28 -6.21
CA SER A 431 4.40 16.97 -5.81
C SER A 431 4.86 16.13 -6.99
N ASN A 432 6.13 15.70 -6.96
CA ASN A 432 6.68 14.77 -7.95
C ASN A 432 5.92 13.43 -7.97
N LEU A 433 5.50 12.91 -6.81
CA LEU A 433 4.69 11.70 -6.69
C LEU A 433 3.35 11.84 -7.44
N MET A 434 2.71 13.01 -7.38
CA MET A 434 1.46 13.27 -8.09
C MET A 434 1.66 13.38 -9.59
N ARG A 435 2.69 14.11 -10.05
CA ARG A 435 3.02 14.20 -11.48
C ARG A 435 3.42 12.83 -12.06
N GLN A 436 4.21 12.04 -11.33
CA GLN A 436 4.57 10.67 -11.67
C GLN A 436 3.34 9.76 -11.75
N THR A 437 2.43 9.88 -10.79
CA THR A 437 1.16 9.15 -10.76
C THR A 437 0.28 9.51 -11.96
N ALA A 438 0.20 10.80 -12.30
CA ALA A 438 -0.55 11.27 -13.45
C ALA A 438 0.06 10.78 -14.77
N ALA A 439 1.38 10.88 -14.97
CA ALA A 439 2.07 10.35 -16.15
C ALA A 439 1.84 8.83 -16.32
N ALA A 440 1.94 8.06 -15.23
CA ALA A 440 1.72 6.61 -15.26
C ALA A 440 0.26 6.21 -15.58
N ALA A 441 -0.72 7.01 -15.12
CA ALA A 441 -2.13 6.81 -15.48
C ALA A 441 -2.42 7.18 -16.94
N LEU A 442 -1.92 8.34 -17.38
CA LEU A 442 -2.06 8.88 -18.73
C LEU A 442 -1.39 8.02 -19.81
N ALA A 443 -0.38 7.21 -19.44
CA ALA A 443 0.27 6.26 -20.35
C ALA A 443 -0.70 5.28 -21.06
N ARG A 444 -1.89 5.06 -20.48
CA ARG A 444 -2.97 4.23 -21.07
C ARG A 444 -3.71 4.91 -22.22
N GLU A 445 -3.58 6.22 -22.36
CA GLU A 445 -4.31 7.06 -23.32
C GLU A 445 -3.34 7.86 -24.21
N VAL A 446 -2.12 7.37 -24.43
CA VAL A 446 -1.07 8.05 -25.23
C VAL A 446 -1.40 8.18 -26.73
N ASP A 447 -2.53 7.61 -27.18
CA ASP A 447 -3.14 7.87 -28.50
C ASP A 447 -3.95 9.19 -28.56
N ASP A 448 -4.35 9.75 -27.41
CA ASP A 448 -4.96 11.08 -27.34
C ASP A 448 -3.88 12.16 -27.55
N ALA A 449 -4.15 13.11 -28.45
CA ALA A 449 -3.18 14.11 -28.86
C ALA A 449 -2.77 15.08 -27.73
N ASP A 450 -3.68 15.43 -26.82
CA ASP A 450 -3.37 16.28 -25.66
C ASP A 450 -2.61 15.50 -24.58
N VAL A 451 -2.90 14.21 -24.43
CA VAL A 451 -2.17 13.30 -23.54
C VAL A 451 -0.73 13.09 -24.04
N MET A 452 -0.55 12.76 -25.31
CA MET A 452 0.77 12.65 -25.94
C MET A 452 1.56 13.96 -25.79
N ARG A 453 0.94 15.11 -26.10
CA ARG A 453 1.55 16.44 -25.95
C ARG A 453 2.00 16.71 -24.50
N ALA A 454 1.16 16.43 -23.51
CA ALA A 454 1.48 16.64 -22.10
C ALA A 454 2.61 15.71 -21.60
N LEU A 455 2.64 14.46 -22.06
CA LEU A 455 3.74 13.53 -21.75
C LEU A 455 5.05 13.98 -22.41
N MET A 456 5.02 14.49 -23.64
CA MET A 456 6.20 15.06 -24.31
C MET A 456 6.72 16.31 -23.60
N GLU A 457 5.82 17.16 -23.10
CA GLU A 457 6.17 18.35 -22.31
C GLU A 457 6.79 17.97 -20.96
N ALA A 458 6.22 17.00 -20.25
CA ALA A 458 6.79 16.45 -19.02
C ALA A 458 8.19 15.85 -19.25
N LEU A 459 8.38 15.09 -20.34
CA LEU A 459 9.68 14.50 -20.69
C LEU A 459 10.74 15.58 -21.03
N ARG A 460 10.37 16.71 -21.62
CA ARG A 460 11.31 17.82 -21.85
C ARG A 460 11.63 18.58 -20.56
N ASN A 461 10.61 18.89 -19.75
CA ASN A 461 10.68 20.01 -18.81
C ASN A 461 10.67 19.60 -17.32
N ASP A 462 10.24 18.38 -16.95
CA ASP A 462 10.02 18.07 -15.53
C ASP A 462 11.34 18.01 -14.73
N THR A 463 11.38 18.74 -13.62
CA THR A 463 12.54 18.80 -12.72
C THR A 463 12.89 17.44 -12.11
N ASN A 464 11.91 16.56 -11.86
CA ASN A 464 12.07 15.24 -11.28
C ASN A 464 12.22 14.14 -12.36
N ASP A 465 13.19 13.25 -12.16
CA ASP A 465 13.54 12.19 -13.09
C ASP A 465 12.60 10.97 -13.10
N LEU A 466 11.86 10.70 -12.03
CA LEU A 466 10.85 9.63 -12.04
C LEU A 466 9.63 10.03 -12.89
N VAL A 467 9.24 11.31 -12.90
CA VAL A 467 8.19 11.81 -13.80
C VAL A 467 8.63 11.66 -15.25
N ARG A 468 9.86 12.12 -15.59
CA ARG A 468 10.42 11.95 -16.95
C ARG A 468 10.51 10.48 -17.33
N LEU A 469 10.98 9.60 -16.43
CA LEU A 469 11.09 8.15 -16.67
C LEU A 469 9.75 7.47 -16.99
N ARG A 470 8.66 7.85 -16.30
CA ARG A 470 7.32 7.35 -16.63
C ARG A 470 6.78 7.97 -17.93
N ALA A 471 7.09 9.24 -18.23
CA ALA A 471 6.73 9.88 -19.49
C ALA A 471 7.42 9.25 -20.72
N VAL A 472 8.74 9.02 -20.67
CA VAL A 472 9.46 8.31 -21.76
C VAL A 472 8.98 6.86 -21.89
N GLY A 473 8.66 6.18 -20.79
CA GLY A 473 8.09 4.83 -20.82
C GLY A 473 6.72 4.74 -21.49
N ALA A 474 5.91 5.80 -21.41
CA ALA A 474 4.64 5.91 -22.14
C ALA A 474 4.86 6.20 -23.63
N LEU A 475 5.68 7.21 -23.93
CA LEU A 475 5.97 7.68 -25.28
C LEU A 475 6.75 6.66 -26.13
N ALA A 476 7.51 5.76 -25.51
CA ALA A 476 8.17 4.65 -26.18
C ALA A 476 7.22 3.79 -27.04
N LYS A 477 5.94 3.67 -26.64
CA LYS A 477 4.91 2.94 -27.40
C LYS A 477 4.41 3.69 -28.66
N LYS A 478 4.95 4.89 -28.95
CA LYS A 478 4.64 5.74 -30.12
C LYS A 478 5.92 6.25 -30.83
N SER A 479 6.98 5.44 -30.86
CA SER A 479 8.24 5.76 -31.56
C SER A 479 8.16 5.67 -33.10
N ASP A 480 6.98 5.37 -33.64
CA ASP A 480 6.55 5.56 -35.03
C ASP A 480 6.14 7.01 -35.34
N ASN A 481 5.69 7.78 -34.33
CA ASN A 481 5.41 9.21 -34.49
C ASN A 481 6.73 10.01 -34.51
N GLU A 482 7.03 10.68 -35.62
CA GLU A 482 8.31 11.41 -35.81
C GLU A 482 8.61 12.48 -34.74
N SER A 483 7.57 13.13 -34.18
CA SER A 483 7.75 14.13 -33.12
C SER A 483 8.15 13.47 -31.79
N VAL A 484 7.61 12.27 -31.52
CA VAL A 484 8.00 11.44 -30.38
C VAL A 484 9.38 10.83 -30.61
N TYR A 485 9.63 10.24 -31.79
CA TYR A 485 10.94 9.70 -32.19
C TYR A 485 12.07 10.71 -31.99
N THR A 486 11.89 11.95 -32.46
CA THR A 486 12.91 13.00 -32.31
C THR A 486 13.19 13.30 -30.84
N LEU A 487 12.13 13.42 -30.02
CA LEU A 487 12.28 13.63 -28.58
C LEU A 487 12.92 12.42 -27.87
N LEU A 488 12.66 11.18 -28.29
CA LEU A 488 13.35 10.00 -27.76
C LEU A 488 14.84 10.03 -28.10
N VAL A 489 15.22 10.41 -29.33
CA VAL A 489 16.62 10.55 -29.75
C VAL A 489 17.33 11.69 -28.99
N GLU A 490 16.65 12.82 -28.78
CA GLU A 490 17.13 13.91 -27.92
C GLU A 490 17.33 13.46 -26.47
N THR A 491 16.34 12.72 -25.92
CA THR A 491 16.35 12.21 -24.54
C THR A 491 17.50 11.23 -24.32
N ALA A 492 17.67 10.24 -25.21
CA ALA A 492 18.74 9.24 -25.15
C ALA A 492 20.14 9.86 -25.12
N LYS A 493 20.31 11.00 -25.83
CA LYS A 493 21.54 11.78 -25.89
C LYS A 493 21.75 12.65 -24.64
N ASN A 494 20.73 13.42 -24.26
CA ASN A 494 20.91 14.64 -23.48
C ASN A 494 20.27 14.63 -22.09
N ASP A 495 19.46 13.63 -21.72
CA ASP A 495 18.84 13.65 -20.39
C ASP A 495 19.89 13.53 -19.26
N ARG A 496 19.76 14.41 -18.27
CA ARG A 496 20.59 14.51 -17.06
C ARG A 496 20.58 13.27 -16.14
N LYS A 497 19.82 12.21 -16.48
CA LYS A 497 19.82 10.92 -15.79
C LYS A 497 19.95 9.76 -16.77
N LYS A 498 20.98 8.93 -16.55
CA LYS A 498 21.28 7.74 -17.34
C LYS A 498 20.11 6.75 -17.44
N SER A 499 19.28 6.62 -16.40
CA SER A 499 18.06 5.78 -16.43
C SER A 499 17.00 6.27 -17.44
N VAL A 500 16.80 7.59 -17.55
CA VAL A 500 15.89 8.19 -18.54
C VAL A 500 16.48 8.06 -19.95
N ARG A 501 17.81 8.25 -20.10
CA ARG A 501 18.54 7.99 -21.36
C ARG A 501 18.42 6.54 -21.82
N ALA A 502 18.58 5.57 -20.90
CA ALA A 502 18.48 4.14 -21.15
C ALA A 502 17.07 3.74 -21.60
N ARG A 503 16.02 4.18 -20.89
CA ARG A 503 14.62 3.97 -21.29
C ARG A 503 14.31 4.56 -22.69
N ALA A 504 14.92 5.69 -23.04
CA ALA A 504 14.78 6.28 -24.36
C ALA A 504 15.44 5.43 -25.46
N LEU A 505 16.58 4.79 -25.20
CA LEU A 505 17.15 3.78 -26.10
C LEU A 505 16.22 2.58 -26.27
N ASP A 506 15.68 2.03 -25.18
CA ASP A 506 14.79 0.87 -25.29
C ASP A 506 13.52 1.19 -26.10
N GLY A 507 12.95 2.38 -25.95
CA GLY A 507 11.84 2.85 -26.80
C GLY A 507 12.21 3.07 -28.28
N LEU A 508 13.49 3.27 -28.58
CA LEU A 508 14.02 3.38 -29.95
C LEU A 508 14.47 2.04 -30.55
N SER A 509 14.70 1.01 -29.72
CA SER A 509 15.21 -0.30 -30.16
C SER A 509 14.31 -0.94 -31.24
N ALA A 510 12.99 -0.84 -31.09
CA ALA A 510 12.00 -1.30 -32.05
C ALA A 510 12.08 -0.62 -33.43
N ARG A 511 12.78 0.51 -33.54
CA ARG A 511 12.98 1.30 -34.77
C ARG A 511 14.37 1.06 -35.40
N LEU A 512 15.28 0.30 -34.78
CA LEU A 512 16.65 0.08 -35.31
C LEU A 512 16.71 -0.58 -36.69
N ARG A 513 15.67 -1.31 -37.08
CA ARG A 513 15.62 -2.05 -38.35
C ARG A 513 15.32 -1.16 -39.56
N ASP A 514 14.48 -0.12 -39.40
CA ASP A 514 14.10 0.83 -40.45
C ASP A 514 14.70 2.23 -40.28
N ARG A 515 15.04 2.65 -39.05
CA ARG A 515 15.77 3.91 -38.75
C ARG A 515 17.27 3.66 -38.66
N ALA A 516 17.92 3.56 -39.83
CA ALA A 516 19.36 3.35 -39.94
C ALA A 516 20.19 4.46 -39.26
N ASP A 517 19.63 5.65 -39.09
CA ASP A 517 20.18 6.79 -38.34
C ASP A 517 20.37 6.52 -36.84
N LEU A 518 19.72 5.49 -36.28
CA LEU A 518 19.96 5.03 -34.90
C LEU A 518 21.22 4.19 -34.73
N ARG A 519 21.72 3.50 -35.78
CA ARG A 519 22.83 2.55 -35.63
C ARG A 519 24.10 3.18 -35.03
N PRO A 520 24.56 4.38 -35.45
CA PRO A 520 25.72 5.02 -34.83
C PRO A 520 25.50 5.44 -33.37
N LEU A 521 24.24 5.70 -32.97
CA LEU A 521 23.90 6.09 -31.59
C LEU A 521 24.03 4.89 -30.63
N PHE A 522 23.45 3.76 -30.98
CA PHE A 522 23.57 2.52 -30.19
C PHE A 522 25.02 2.00 -30.22
N ILE A 523 25.58 1.91 -31.43
CA ILE A 523 26.99 2.21 -31.77
C ILE A 523 27.92 2.62 -30.62
N GLY A 524 27.89 3.93 -30.38
CA GLY A 524 28.73 4.62 -29.41
C GLY A 524 28.33 4.43 -27.95
N TYR A 525 27.18 3.82 -27.64
CA TYR A 525 26.78 3.55 -26.25
C TYR A 525 27.21 2.18 -25.72
N LEU A 526 27.71 1.28 -26.58
CA LEU A 526 28.43 0.08 -26.12
C LEU A 526 29.65 0.43 -25.22
N ASP A 527 30.18 1.65 -25.36
CA ASP A 527 31.38 2.13 -24.66
C ASP A 527 31.10 3.39 -23.79
N ASP A 528 29.83 3.65 -23.42
CA ASP A 528 29.43 4.72 -22.48
C ASP A 528 29.88 4.42 -21.04
N ASP A 529 30.15 5.44 -20.22
CA ASP A 529 30.60 5.28 -18.82
C ASP A 529 29.61 4.54 -17.90
N SER A 530 28.36 4.37 -18.32
CA SER A 530 27.31 3.70 -17.56
C SER A 530 26.98 2.32 -18.12
N ILE A 531 27.22 1.28 -17.33
CA ILE A 531 26.82 -0.12 -17.58
C ILE A 531 25.36 -0.22 -18.04
N SER A 532 24.46 0.60 -17.49
CA SER A 532 23.05 0.64 -17.91
C SER A 532 22.89 1.12 -19.36
N MET A 533 23.64 2.12 -19.81
CA MET A 533 23.64 2.55 -21.21
C MET A 533 24.24 1.48 -22.13
N GLN A 534 25.34 0.86 -21.71
CA GLN A 534 26.00 -0.24 -22.45
C GLN A 534 25.06 -1.43 -22.64
N PHE A 535 24.35 -1.84 -21.59
CA PHE A 535 23.41 -2.96 -21.61
C PHE A 535 22.23 -2.71 -22.56
N HIS A 536 21.55 -1.55 -22.45
CA HIS A 536 20.41 -1.25 -23.33
C HIS A 536 20.85 -1.01 -24.79
N ALA A 537 22.06 -0.51 -25.01
CA ALA A 537 22.67 -0.43 -26.34
C ALA A 537 22.95 -1.83 -26.94
N LEU A 538 23.53 -2.75 -26.15
CA LEU A 538 23.74 -4.15 -26.51
C LEU A 538 22.40 -4.84 -26.83
N LYS A 539 21.43 -4.75 -25.93
CA LYS A 539 20.07 -5.29 -26.05
C LYS A 539 19.41 -4.91 -27.39
N GLY A 540 19.44 -3.63 -27.75
CA GLY A 540 18.91 -3.16 -29.04
C GLY A 540 19.68 -3.69 -30.25
N LEU A 541 21.02 -3.74 -30.20
CA LEU A 541 21.84 -4.21 -31.32
C LEU A 541 21.79 -5.74 -31.52
N VAL A 542 21.52 -6.52 -30.46
CA VAL A 542 21.26 -7.97 -30.57
C VAL A 542 19.99 -8.22 -31.38
N GLU A 543 18.91 -7.47 -31.12
CA GLU A 543 17.64 -7.58 -31.87
C GLU A 543 17.71 -7.06 -33.31
N LEU A 544 18.77 -6.34 -33.68
CA LEU A 544 19.07 -6.01 -35.08
C LEU A 544 19.62 -7.22 -35.86
N ASN A 545 20.25 -8.18 -35.18
CA ASN A 545 20.88 -9.38 -35.75
C ASN A 545 21.82 -9.08 -36.94
N ASP A 546 22.65 -8.04 -36.82
CA ASP A 546 23.61 -7.65 -37.86
C ASP A 546 24.90 -8.51 -37.79
N PRO A 547 25.22 -9.33 -38.80
CA PRO A 547 26.39 -10.21 -38.76
C PRO A 547 27.72 -9.46 -38.63
N ALA A 548 27.80 -8.21 -39.10
CA ALA A 548 29.01 -7.39 -38.99
C ALA A 548 29.26 -6.91 -37.54
N LEU A 549 28.25 -6.96 -36.67
CA LEU A 549 28.37 -6.61 -35.26
C LEU A 549 28.54 -7.82 -34.34
N LYS A 550 28.19 -9.05 -34.76
CA LYS A 550 28.12 -10.24 -33.87
C LYS A 550 29.32 -10.34 -32.93
N GLN A 551 30.55 -10.31 -33.44
CA GLN A 551 31.74 -10.51 -32.61
C GLN A 551 31.86 -9.43 -31.52
N ARG A 552 31.72 -8.14 -31.88
CA ARG A 552 31.77 -7.05 -30.90
C ARG A 552 30.65 -7.14 -29.87
N LEU A 553 29.47 -7.64 -30.25
CA LEU A 553 28.36 -7.84 -29.30
C LEU A 553 28.64 -9.04 -28.38
N VAL A 554 29.29 -10.11 -28.86
CA VAL A 554 29.76 -11.23 -28.03
C VAL A 554 30.83 -10.76 -27.04
N ASP A 555 31.86 -10.08 -27.54
CA ASP A 555 32.95 -9.53 -26.71
C ASP A 555 32.40 -8.57 -25.64
N LYS A 556 31.46 -7.69 -26.01
CA LYS A 556 30.82 -6.75 -25.08
C LYS A 556 29.87 -7.43 -24.10
N SER A 557 29.21 -8.52 -24.49
CA SER A 557 28.43 -9.34 -23.57
C SER A 557 29.33 -9.98 -22.50
N ARG A 558 30.49 -10.51 -22.90
CA ARG A 558 31.48 -11.08 -21.96
C ARG A 558 32.02 -10.02 -20.99
N ASP A 559 32.39 -8.85 -21.48
CA ASP A 559 32.79 -7.69 -20.67
C ASP A 559 31.72 -7.32 -19.63
N LEU A 560 30.45 -7.25 -20.06
CA LEU A 560 29.28 -7.02 -19.18
C LEU A 560 28.88 -8.21 -18.27
N ILE A 561 29.53 -9.36 -18.42
CA ILE A 561 29.34 -10.57 -17.59
C ILE A 561 30.51 -10.78 -16.60
N LEU A 562 31.67 -10.17 -16.85
CA LEU A 562 32.92 -10.40 -16.09
C LEU A 562 33.45 -9.15 -15.33
N GLY A 563 32.80 -7.99 -15.46
CA GLY A 563 33.28 -6.71 -14.90
C GLY A 563 33.40 -6.66 -13.37
N GLU A 564 34.62 -6.81 -12.83
CA GLU A 564 34.88 -6.75 -11.39
C GLU A 564 34.56 -5.37 -10.76
N GLY A 565 34.05 -5.39 -9.52
CA GLY A 565 33.96 -4.21 -8.65
C GLY A 565 32.74 -3.30 -8.83
N HIS A 566 31.76 -3.69 -9.66
CA HIS A 566 30.59 -2.85 -9.99
C HIS A 566 29.51 -2.84 -8.89
N ARG A 567 29.57 -1.83 -8.01
CA ARG A 567 28.74 -1.65 -6.78
C ARG A 567 27.20 -1.53 -6.95
N TYR A 568 26.68 -1.72 -8.17
CA TYR A 568 25.25 -1.65 -8.51
C TYR A 568 24.81 -2.78 -9.47
N TRP A 569 25.68 -3.76 -9.69
CA TRP A 569 25.49 -4.87 -10.61
C TRP A 569 24.85 -6.02 -9.85
N ASN A 570 23.85 -6.68 -10.44
CA ASN A 570 23.05 -7.73 -9.78
C ASN A 570 22.91 -8.97 -10.67
N ASP A 571 22.61 -10.12 -10.06
CA ASP A 571 22.41 -11.39 -10.74
C ASP A 571 21.42 -11.29 -11.92
N GLY A 572 20.40 -10.42 -11.80
CA GLY A 572 19.41 -10.17 -12.86
C GLY A 572 20.03 -9.66 -14.16
N LEU A 573 20.85 -8.60 -14.10
CA LEU A 573 21.49 -8.04 -15.30
C LEU A 573 22.54 -8.99 -15.89
N VAL A 574 23.21 -9.80 -15.05
CA VAL A 574 24.12 -10.87 -15.52
C VAL A 574 23.33 -11.96 -16.26
N LEU A 575 22.19 -12.40 -15.72
CA LEU A 575 21.31 -13.39 -16.36
C LEU A 575 20.69 -12.87 -17.67
N GLU A 576 20.23 -11.62 -17.72
CA GLU A 576 19.75 -11.01 -18.98
C GLU A 576 20.88 -10.88 -20.01
N THR A 577 22.10 -10.50 -19.60
CA THR A 577 23.25 -10.40 -20.51
C THR A 577 23.69 -11.79 -21.01
N LEU A 578 23.62 -12.84 -20.18
CA LEU A 578 23.79 -14.23 -20.61
C LEU A 578 22.70 -14.65 -21.62
N MET A 579 21.44 -14.25 -21.42
CA MET A 579 20.37 -14.53 -22.39
C MET A 579 20.56 -13.79 -23.73
N LEU A 580 21.13 -12.58 -23.71
CA LEU A 580 21.54 -11.85 -24.93
C LEU A 580 22.74 -12.54 -25.61
N LEU A 581 23.76 -12.94 -24.84
CA LEU A 581 24.90 -13.70 -25.33
C LEU A 581 24.44 -15.01 -25.98
N ARG A 582 23.51 -15.74 -25.37
CA ARG A 582 22.96 -17.01 -25.91
C ARG A 582 22.26 -16.83 -27.27
N LYS A 583 21.70 -15.66 -27.57
CA LYS A 583 21.14 -15.34 -28.91
C LYS A 583 22.24 -15.13 -29.96
N LEU A 584 23.37 -14.56 -29.57
CA LEU A 584 24.52 -14.31 -30.45
C LEU A 584 25.36 -15.58 -30.66
N ASP A 585 25.72 -16.23 -29.55
CA ASP A 585 26.55 -17.42 -29.49
C ASP A 585 26.19 -18.31 -28.28
N PRO A 586 25.47 -19.43 -28.49
CA PRO A 586 25.12 -20.35 -27.41
C PRO A 586 26.34 -20.98 -26.72
N GLN A 587 27.43 -21.26 -27.44
CA GLN A 587 28.59 -21.97 -26.89
C GLN A 587 29.36 -21.07 -25.93
N GLU A 588 29.59 -19.81 -26.31
CA GLU A 588 30.19 -18.82 -25.41
C GLU A 588 29.28 -18.54 -24.19
N SER A 589 27.96 -18.51 -24.38
CA SER A 589 27.01 -18.34 -23.26
C SER A 589 27.05 -19.48 -22.25
N ASP A 590 27.09 -20.74 -22.73
CA ASP A 590 27.17 -21.89 -21.84
C ASP A 590 28.55 -21.95 -21.15
N HIS A 591 29.64 -21.57 -21.84
CA HIS A 591 30.97 -21.46 -21.25
C HIS A 591 31.09 -20.37 -20.17
N MET A 592 30.50 -19.18 -20.39
CA MET A 592 30.44 -18.12 -19.37
C MET A 592 29.63 -18.58 -18.14
N LEU A 593 28.54 -19.33 -18.35
CA LEU A 593 27.75 -19.90 -17.26
C LEU A 593 28.55 -20.95 -16.46
N GLU A 594 29.35 -21.79 -17.12
CA GLU A 594 30.28 -22.71 -16.46
C GLU A 594 31.32 -21.96 -15.61
N GLN A 595 31.97 -20.92 -16.15
CA GLN A 595 32.94 -20.10 -15.41
C GLN A 595 32.32 -19.47 -14.16
N LEU A 596 31.15 -18.81 -14.29
CA LEU A 596 30.42 -18.24 -13.15
C LEU A 596 29.99 -19.29 -12.11
N SER A 597 29.72 -20.53 -12.56
CA SER A 597 29.40 -21.64 -11.65
C SER A 597 30.63 -22.16 -10.88
N ALA A 598 31.82 -22.08 -11.47
CA ALA A 598 33.08 -22.45 -10.83
C ALA A 598 33.56 -21.40 -9.82
N ASP A 599 33.45 -20.10 -10.15
CA ASP A 599 33.81 -19.01 -9.22
C ASP A 599 32.87 -18.93 -8.00
N ARG A 600 31.73 -19.65 -7.97
CA ARG A 600 30.83 -19.66 -6.81
C ARG A 600 31.46 -20.18 -5.51
N GLU A 601 32.55 -20.95 -5.54
CA GLU A 601 33.29 -21.28 -4.31
C GLU A 601 33.99 -20.07 -3.67
N ARG A 602 34.17 -18.96 -4.41
CA ARG A 602 34.64 -17.67 -3.84
C ARG A 602 33.50 -16.81 -3.30
N ILE A 603 32.25 -17.02 -3.74
CA ILE A 603 31.08 -16.19 -3.42
C ILE A 603 30.38 -16.69 -2.14
N HIS A 604 31.18 -16.84 -1.08
CA HIS A 604 30.71 -16.98 0.31
C HIS A 604 31.22 -15.83 1.19
N ARG A 605 31.35 -14.63 0.60
CA ARG A 605 31.93 -13.44 1.27
C ARG A 605 31.26 -12.09 0.94
N PHE A 606 30.03 -12.14 0.45
CA PHE A 606 29.10 -11.02 0.34
C PHE A 606 27.71 -11.48 0.79
#